data_AF-A0A0C9U8U8-F1
#
_entry.id   AF-A0A0C9U8U8-F1
#
_cell.length_a   1.000
_cell.length_b   1.000
_cell.length_c   1.000
_cell.angle_alpha   90.00
_cell.angle_beta   90.00
_cell.angle_gamma   90.00
#
_symmetry.space_group_name_H-M   'P 1'
#
loop_
_entity.id
_entity.type
_entity.pdbx_description
1 polymer ?
#
loop_
_entity_poly.entity_id
_entity_poly.type
_entity_poly.pdbx_seq_one_letter_code
_entity_poly.pdbx_strand_id
1 'polypeptide(L)'
;MPGLNGNINGRSRNNNNGNLMDNITKQITFTRVFAVILGVLTFKQHREDQREEQEHRSTLLTQGAAAGLNPPPYRDNPSSEDLVGLNSTAMRGDALADEELGARPTRKRKPGCCVCFGIHCDLIFKALGIAILLYLGWGVLKLAKWALTPSPTGLENMPEFSKSLGCEQVPYLYENDIFKGVLPTNQTTLVLDISGAGVGTVLLTSSDAEEIKISMSIKSNEEGLLEKVMFSQRGDPEDQTETVSLTTPSSGSSDKACLRFDVVVHIPASLNMLAITSKSVVHVKYDELAAFSLSDLTIDLKSLGPDNLLLPSRQLEVQRTKLAVRGGYLVGSIAFEGEAEIDNAYGSATTNLKVFPLAAPDNLEMPAELKTRTGTGRLDIIYANPDTRLISSSHTSSGGDMYLTYNGVGYNGRVDVQAGSYRASGLQGSFGRVGGSEPAELPWVGDKEGPDHMKIRTPGWVGLWF
;
A
#
# COMPACT_ATOMS: atom_id res chain seq x y z
N MET A 1 19.92 -10.80 -40.34
CA MET A 1 18.81 -9.87 -40.03
C MET A 1 19.30 -8.90 -38.96
N PRO A 2 19.40 -7.59 -39.23
CA PRO A 2 19.84 -6.60 -38.24
C PRO A 2 18.67 -6.16 -37.35
N GLY A 3 18.94 -5.92 -36.06
CA GLY A 3 17.95 -5.40 -35.11
C GLY A 3 17.84 -3.87 -35.14
N LEU A 4 16.65 -3.36 -34.81
CA LEU A 4 16.41 -1.92 -34.61
C LEU A 4 16.30 -1.61 -33.11
N ASN A 5 17.20 -0.76 -32.62
CA ASN A 5 17.29 -0.40 -31.20
C ASN A 5 16.58 0.94 -30.94
N GLY A 6 15.29 0.88 -30.58
CA GLY A 6 14.40 2.05 -30.46
C GLY A 6 14.56 2.80 -29.15
N ASN A 7 15.48 3.77 -29.10
CA ASN A 7 15.77 4.56 -27.90
C ASN A 7 14.74 5.70 -27.68
N ILE A 8 13.69 5.45 -26.90
CA ILE A 8 12.62 6.43 -26.61
C ILE A 8 12.97 7.29 -25.38
N ASN A 9 13.54 8.47 -25.63
CA ASN A 9 13.77 9.49 -24.59
C ASN A 9 12.47 10.21 -24.20
N GLY A 10 11.72 9.64 -23.27
CA GLY A 10 10.53 10.27 -22.69
C GLY A 10 10.87 11.51 -21.85
N ARG A 11 10.58 12.72 -22.35
CA ARG A 11 10.66 13.97 -21.58
C ARG A 11 9.58 14.01 -20.50
N SER A 12 9.91 13.57 -19.29
CA SER A 12 9.03 13.74 -18.12
C SER A 12 8.78 15.23 -17.84
N ARG A 13 7.51 15.67 -17.93
CA ARG A 13 7.08 17.00 -17.50
C ARG A 13 6.95 16.99 -15.98
N ASN A 14 7.96 17.54 -15.30
CA ASN A 14 8.04 17.57 -13.85
C ASN A 14 7.04 18.59 -13.25
N ASN A 15 5.81 18.15 -12.98
CA ASN A 15 4.76 18.97 -12.36
C ASN A 15 5.11 19.26 -10.88
N ASN A 16 5.82 20.35 -10.65
CA ASN A 16 6.32 20.80 -9.34
C ASN A 16 5.23 21.34 -8.38
N ASN A 17 4.09 20.65 -8.25
CA ASN A 17 3.17 20.84 -7.11
C ASN A 17 3.70 20.07 -5.87
N GLY A 18 4.98 20.27 -5.55
CA GLY A 18 5.62 19.66 -4.39
C GLY A 18 5.08 20.27 -3.11
N ASN A 19 4.58 19.44 -2.19
CA ASN A 19 4.01 19.89 -0.92
C ASN A 19 4.97 20.83 -0.18
N LEU A 20 4.44 21.94 0.34
CA LEU A 20 5.22 22.94 1.07
C LEU A 20 6.05 22.33 2.21
N MET A 21 5.51 21.29 2.87
CA MET A 21 6.16 20.52 3.94
C MET A 21 7.39 19.70 3.49
N ASP A 22 7.45 19.23 2.23
CA ASP A 22 8.60 18.45 1.72
C ASP A 22 9.81 19.37 1.44
N ASN A 23 9.56 20.61 1.03
CA ASN A 23 10.62 21.62 0.88
C ASN A 23 11.09 22.15 2.25
N ILE A 24 10.21 22.23 3.26
CA ILE A 24 10.58 22.57 4.63
C ILE A 24 11.46 21.45 5.25
N THR A 25 11.05 20.19 5.17
CA THR A 25 11.81 19.08 5.77
C THR A 25 13.20 18.88 5.14
N LYS A 26 13.37 19.14 3.84
CA LYS A 26 14.69 19.14 3.18
C LYS A 26 15.65 20.23 3.69
N GLN A 27 15.16 21.25 4.40
CA GLN A 27 15.97 22.36 4.92
C GLN A 27 16.34 22.26 6.40
N ILE A 28 15.84 21.25 7.14
CA ILE A 28 16.13 21.06 8.58
C ILE A 28 17.34 20.13 8.73
N THR A 29 18.55 20.68 8.60
CA THR A 29 19.79 19.97 8.94
C THR A 29 20.03 19.97 10.45
N PHE A 30 20.65 18.91 10.98
CA PHE A 30 21.06 18.82 12.39
C PHE A 30 21.88 20.04 12.83
N THR A 31 22.76 20.55 11.96
CA THR A 31 23.57 21.75 12.18
C THR A 31 22.75 23.02 12.38
N ARG A 32 21.61 23.19 11.68
CA ARG A 32 20.71 24.33 11.86
C ARG A 32 19.95 24.24 13.18
N VAL A 33 19.46 23.05 13.54
CA VAL A 33 18.78 22.81 14.82
C VAL A 33 19.72 23.08 16.00
N PHE A 34 20.95 22.56 15.95
CA PHE A 34 21.98 22.81 16.95
C PHE A 34 22.34 24.31 17.06
N ALA A 35 22.52 25.01 15.93
CA ALA A 35 22.83 26.44 15.95
C ALA A 35 21.71 27.30 16.57
N VAL A 36 20.44 26.98 16.30
CA VAL A 36 19.28 27.67 16.91
C VAL A 36 19.23 27.40 18.42
N ILE A 37 19.42 26.15 18.85
CA ILE A 37 19.45 25.79 20.29
C ILE A 37 20.60 26.52 21.00
N LEU A 38 21.79 26.54 20.40
CA LEU A 38 22.95 27.24 20.95
C LEU A 38 22.67 28.74 21.10
N GLY A 39 22.10 29.39 20.07
CA GLY A 39 21.74 30.81 20.10
C GLY A 39 20.65 31.16 21.13
N VAL A 40 19.65 30.29 21.33
CA VAL A 40 18.63 30.46 22.38
C VAL A 40 19.25 30.31 23.77
N LEU A 41 20.18 29.37 23.96
CA LEU A 41 20.86 29.15 25.25
C LEU A 41 21.83 30.29 25.59
N THR A 42 22.61 30.80 24.64
CA THR A 42 23.50 31.96 24.89
C THR A 42 22.71 33.25 25.12
N PHE A 43 21.61 33.47 24.38
CA PHE A 43 20.71 34.59 24.64
C PHE A 43 20.04 34.49 26.03
N LYS A 44 19.67 33.27 26.46
CA LYS A 44 19.17 33.06 27.82
C LYS A 44 20.24 33.37 28.86
N GLN A 45 21.45 32.84 28.72
CA GLN A 45 22.55 33.09 29.67
C GLN A 45 22.83 34.59 29.81
N HIS A 46 23.03 35.30 28.69
CA HIS A 46 23.29 36.75 28.69
C HIS A 46 22.16 37.56 29.37
N ARG A 47 20.92 37.05 29.36
CA ARG A 47 19.78 37.67 30.07
C ARG A 47 19.73 37.32 31.56
N GLU A 48 20.33 36.20 31.97
CA GLU A 48 20.53 35.82 33.37
C GLU A 48 21.73 36.60 33.94
N ASP A 49 22.85 36.68 33.23
CA ASP A 49 24.02 37.50 33.57
C ASP A 49 23.63 38.99 33.79
N GLN A 50 22.82 39.57 32.89
CA GLN A 50 22.34 40.96 33.04
C GLN A 50 21.36 41.16 34.21
N ARG A 51 20.70 40.10 34.71
CA ARG A 51 19.90 40.19 35.94
C ARG A 51 20.80 40.19 37.17
N GLU A 52 21.80 39.32 37.20
CA GLU A 52 22.80 39.31 38.29
C GLU A 52 23.54 40.65 38.38
N GLU A 53 23.92 41.28 37.25
CA GLU A 53 24.48 42.64 37.25
C GLU A 53 23.50 43.69 37.78
N GLN A 54 22.21 43.62 37.46
CA GLN A 54 21.20 44.55 37.98
C GLN A 54 20.97 44.39 39.49
N GLU A 55 20.94 43.15 39.99
CA GLU A 55 20.82 42.84 41.43
C GLU A 55 22.10 43.24 42.21
N HIS A 56 23.29 42.98 41.66
CA HIS A 56 24.54 43.48 42.26
C HIS A 56 24.61 45.00 42.27
N ARG A 57 24.16 45.67 41.20
CA ARG A 57 24.16 47.14 41.13
C ARG A 57 23.12 47.76 42.07
N SER A 58 21.96 47.13 42.29
CA SER A 58 20.97 47.59 43.27
C SER A 58 21.47 47.43 44.71
N THR A 59 22.12 46.31 45.05
CA THR A 59 22.73 46.10 46.37
C THR A 59 23.91 47.04 46.64
N LEU A 60 24.75 47.33 45.64
CA LEU A 60 25.81 48.34 45.76
C LEU A 60 25.28 49.77 45.97
N LEU A 61 24.19 50.16 45.28
CA LEU A 61 23.53 51.44 45.54
C LEU A 61 22.92 51.50 46.95
N THR A 62 22.39 50.37 47.44
CA THR A 62 21.87 50.27 48.83
C THR A 62 22.98 50.40 49.87
N GLN A 63 24.17 49.83 49.62
CA GLN A 63 25.34 49.98 50.51
C GLN A 63 25.98 51.38 50.42
N GLY A 64 26.03 51.99 49.24
CA GLY A 64 26.62 53.32 49.04
C GLY A 64 25.91 54.44 49.79
N ALA A 65 24.61 54.30 50.06
CA ALA A 65 23.83 55.26 50.84
C ALA A 65 24.07 55.19 52.37
N ALA A 66 24.77 54.16 52.85
CA ALA A 66 24.94 53.88 54.28
C ALA A 66 26.34 54.22 54.84
N ALA A 67 27.19 54.92 54.08
CA ALA A 67 28.55 55.31 54.49
C ALA A 67 28.58 56.49 55.51
N GLY A 68 27.65 56.50 56.47
CA GLY A 68 27.58 57.46 57.56
C GLY A 68 28.28 56.93 58.83
N LEU A 69 29.36 57.61 59.22
CA LEU A 69 30.15 57.45 60.46
C LEU A 69 29.56 56.52 61.53
N ASN A 70 30.10 55.31 61.65
CA ASN A 70 30.01 54.48 62.86
C ASN A 70 31.37 53.82 63.15
N PRO A 71 31.83 53.80 64.42
CA PRO A 71 33.13 53.24 64.81
C PRO A 71 33.16 51.70 64.75
N PRO A 72 34.35 51.07 64.69
CA PRO A 72 34.47 49.63 64.50
C PRO A 72 33.96 48.82 65.71
N PRO A 73 33.20 47.73 65.49
CA PRO A 73 32.78 46.85 66.58
C PRO A 73 33.97 46.07 67.14
N TYR A 74 34.11 46.14 68.46
CA TYR A 74 34.95 45.25 69.26
C TYR A 74 34.53 43.78 69.00
N ARG A 75 35.49 42.85 68.94
CA ARG A 75 35.17 41.42 68.74
C ARG A 75 36.02 40.54 69.66
N ASP A 76 35.43 40.21 70.79
CA ASP A 76 35.96 39.25 71.73
C ASP A 76 36.06 37.84 71.15
N ASN A 77 37.01 37.10 71.70
CA ASN A 77 37.14 35.66 71.61
C ASN A 77 37.56 35.19 73.01
N PRO A 78 36.79 34.31 73.65
CA PRO A 78 37.34 32.95 73.86
C PRO A 78 36.29 31.84 73.93
N SER A 79 36.78 30.60 74.02
CA SER A 79 36.23 29.44 74.80
C SER A 79 34.81 28.91 74.51
N SER A 80 34.51 27.63 74.74
CA SER A 80 35.31 26.39 74.89
C SER A 80 34.34 25.20 74.92
N GLU A 81 34.83 23.96 74.73
CA GLU A 81 34.14 22.70 75.07
C GLU A 81 32.73 22.49 74.42
N ASP A 82 31.98 21.42 74.72
CA ASP A 82 32.19 20.03 74.23
C ASP A 82 30.77 19.41 73.97
N LEU A 83 30.38 18.12 73.98
CA LEU A 83 30.92 16.84 74.46
C LEU A 83 30.18 15.68 73.72
N VAL A 84 30.84 14.52 73.50
CA VAL A 84 30.25 13.23 73.01
C VAL A 84 29.73 13.21 71.55
N GLY A 85 29.94 12.17 70.72
CA GLY A 85 30.78 10.97 70.87
C GLY A 85 30.12 9.66 70.38
N LEU A 86 30.96 8.61 70.21
CA LEU A 86 30.63 7.17 70.12
C LEU A 86 30.04 6.64 68.78
N ASN A 87 30.48 5.50 68.22
CA ASN A 87 31.69 4.70 68.49
C ASN A 87 31.98 3.67 67.36
N SER A 88 33.27 3.28 67.18
CA SER A 88 33.76 1.95 66.72
C SER A 88 33.30 1.37 65.35
N THR A 89 33.98 0.44 64.67
CA THR A 89 35.31 -0.25 64.79
C THR A 89 35.82 -0.46 63.34
N ALA A 90 37.09 -0.34 62.93
CA ALA A 90 38.42 -0.60 63.53
C ALA A 90 39.02 -1.98 63.20
N MET A 91 39.97 -2.00 62.23
CA MET A 91 41.06 -2.96 61.91
C MET A 91 41.76 -2.35 60.67
N ARG A 92 42.83 -1.55 60.72
CA ARG A 92 44.13 -1.56 61.44
C ARG A 92 45.21 -2.41 60.76
N GLY A 93 46.31 -1.75 60.39
CA GLY A 93 47.50 -2.32 59.75
C GLY A 93 48.61 -1.26 59.64
N ASP A 94 49.24 -0.94 60.77
CA ASP A 94 50.47 -0.11 60.85
C ASP A 94 51.69 -0.96 60.36
N ALA A 95 52.88 -0.46 59.97
CA ALA A 95 53.49 0.87 59.77
C ALA A 95 54.43 0.77 58.52
N LEU A 96 55.34 1.65 58.09
CA LEU A 96 56.07 2.86 58.58
C LEU A 96 55.94 3.98 57.51
N ALA A 97 56.22 5.29 57.69
CA ALA A 97 57.23 6.08 58.42
C ALA A 97 58.53 6.37 57.64
N ASP A 98 58.52 7.51 56.91
CA ASP A 98 59.61 8.40 56.41
C ASP A 98 58.92 9.44 55.48
N GLU A 99 59.34 10.70 55.30
CA GLU A 99 60.15 11.65 56.09
C GLU A 99 59.58 13.07 55.78
N GLU A 100 59.86 14.11 56.57
CA GLU A 100 59.30 15.46 56.35
C GLU A 100 59.81 16.15 55.08
N LEU A 101 58.92 16.78 54.29
CA LEU A 101 59.30 17.90 53.41
C LEU A 101 58.13 18.79 52.96
N GLY A 102 58.03 19.99 53.56
CA GLY A 102 57.48 21.21 52.94
C GLY A 102 56.04 21.16 52.39
N ALA A 103 55.02 21.24 53.26
CA ALA A 103 53.61 21.32 52.89
C ALA A 103 53.26 22.58 52.04
N ARG A 104 53.33 22.45 50.71
CA ARG A 104 53.00 23.52 49.76
C ARG A 104 51.48 23.75 49.71
N PRO A 105 50.96 24.98 49.88
CA PRO A 105 49.52 25.22 50.05
C PRO A 105 48.70 24.78 48.82
N THR A 106 47.84 23.79 49.01
CA THR A 106 46.97 23.20 47.98
C THR A 106 45.82 24.14 47.63
N ARG A 107 46.12 25.14 46.80
CA ARG A 107 45.18 26.13 46.25
C ARG A 107 43.96 25.41 45.66
N LYS A 108 42.83 25.43 46.39
CA LYS A 108 41.55 24.81 45.97
C LYS A 108 41.17 25.32 44.57
N ARG A 109 41.39 24.49 43.54
CA ARG A 109 41.03 24.82 42.16
C ARG A 109 39.50 24.86 42.07
N LYS A 110 38.93 26.03 41.77
CA LYS A 110 37.49 26.13 41.46
C LYS A 110 37.19 25.21 40.25
N PRO A 111 36.17 24.35 40.30
CA PRO A 111 35.82 23.45 39.19
C PRO A 111 35.16 24.24 38.06
N GLY A 112 35.97 24.87 37.21
CA GLY A 112 35.49 25.79 36.18
C GLY A 112 36.61 26.42 35.34
N CYS A 113 37.54 25.61 34.84
CA CYS A 113 38.65 26.11 34.00
C CYS A 113 38.89 25.24 32.75
N CYS A 114 37.80 24.92 32.04
CA CYS A 114 37.84 24.55 30.62
C CYS A 114 37.08 25.64 29.85
N VAL A 115 37.77 26.75 29.58
CA VAL A 115 37.28 27.86 28.76
C VAL A 115 38.09 27.89 27.47
N CYS A 116 37.80 26.95 26.58
CA CYS A 116 38.31 27.00 25.21
C CYS A 116 37.35 27.86 24.39
N PHE A 117 37.88 28.91 23.74
CA PHE A 117 37.11 29.87 22.91
C PHE A 117 36.01 30.66 23.64
N GLY A 118 36.12 30.86 24.96
CA GLY A 118 35.25 31.80 25.70
C GLY A 118 33.83 31.33 26.01
N ILE A 119 33.47 30.10 25.65
CA ILE A 119 32.14 29.51 25.91
C ILE A 119 32.29 28.37 26.93
N HIS A 120 31.36 28.28 27.89
CA HIS A 120 31.35 27.18 28.86
C HIS A 120 31.03 25.85 28.17
N CYS A 121 31.93 24.85 28.24
CA CYS A 121 31.73 23.56 27.58
C CYS A 121 30.44 22.83 28.02
N ASP A 122 29.99 23.03 29.26
CA ASP A 122 28.72 22.51 29.77
C ASP A 122 27.50 22.95 28.94
N LEU A 123 27.45 24.20 28.47
CA LEU A 123 26.38 24.67 27.59
C LEU A 123 26.43 24.02 26.21
N ILE A 124 27.63 23.72 25.70
CA ILE A 124 27.81 23.02 24.42
C ILE A 124 27.31 21.57 24.56
N PHE A 125 27.64 20.88 25.65
CA PHE A 125 27.12 19.53 25.91
C PHE A 125 25.60 19.51 26.15
N LYS A 126 25.04 20.51 26.83
CA LYS A 126 23.58 20.66 26.99
C LYS A 126 22.88 20.92 25.66
N ALA A 127 23.40 21.83 24.83
CA ALA A 127 22.88 22.08 23.48
C ALA A 127 22.94 20.83 22.60
N LEU A 128 24.05 20.08 22.67
CA LEU A 128 24.25 18.84 21.93
C LEU A 128 23.28 17.74 22.40
N GLY A 129 23.09 17.58 23.70
CA GLY A 129 22.15 16.62 24.27
C GLY A 129 20.71 16.90 23.86
N ILE A 130 20.27 18.16 23.87
CA ILE A 130 18.94 18.57 23.39
C ILE A 130 18.80 18.32 21.88
N ALA A 131 19.83 18.66 21.08
CA ALA A 131 19.81 18.41 19.63
C ALA A 131 19.75 16.91 19.29
N ILE A 132 20.47 16.06 20.03
CA ILE A 132 20.42 14.59 19.89
C ILE A 132 19.04 14.06 20.32
N LEU A 133 18.48 14.53 21.44
CA LEU A 133 17.17 14.10 21.91
C LEU A 133 16.05 14.46 20.91
N LEU A 134 16.08 15.68 20.35
CA LEU A 134 15.15 16.09 19.30
C LEU A 134 15.33 15.30 18.01
N TYR A 135 16.57 14.98 17.62
CA TYR A 135 16.85 14.16 16.43
C TYR A 135 16.39 12.70 16.61
N LEU A 136 16.60 12.11 17.80
CA LEU A 136 16.08 10.79 18.15
C LEU A 136 14.56 10.79 18.22
N GLY A 137 13.93 11.80 18.83
CA GLY A 137 12.48 11.97 18.86
C GLY A 137 11.88 12.06 17.45
N TRP A 138 12.50 12.85 16.55
CA TRP A 138 12.12 12.91 15.14
C TRP A 138 12.34 11.56 14.42
N GLY A 139 13.43 10.86 14.72
CA GLY A 139 13.70 9.51 14.21
C GLY A 139 12.62 8.50 14.63
N VAL A 140 12.24 8.49 15.91
CA VAL A 140 11.17 7.66 16.47
C VAL A 140 9.82 8.03 15.86
N LEU A 141 9.49 9.31 15.72
CA LEU A 141 8.26 9.75 15.05
C LEU A 141 8.22 9.34 13.57
N LYS A 142 9.35 9.42 12.85
CA LYS A 142 9.44 8.97 11.45
C LYS A 142 9.33 7.45 11.33
N LEU A 143 9.95 6.70 12.25
CA LEU A 143 9.88 5.23 12.30
C LEU A 143 8.46 4.78 12.66
N ALA A 144 7.83 5.40 13.66
CA ALA A 144 6.43 5.16 14.01
C ALA A 144 5.50 5.49 12.84
N LYS A 145 5.67 6.64 12.17
CA LYS A 145 4.88 6.96 10.96
C LYS A 145 5.10 5.91 9.87
N TRP A 146 6.33 5.46 9.64
CA TRP A 146 6.62 4.41 8.64
C TRP A 146 6.00 3.06 9.01
N ALA A 147 6.02 2.67 10.28
CA ALA A 147 5.42 1.43 10.77
C ALA A 147 3.87 1.46 10.85
N LEU A 148 3.28 2.66 10.96
CA LEU A 148 1.82 2.88 10.99
C LEU A 148 1.22 3.24 9.62
N THR A 149 2.04 3.66 8.66
CA THR A 149 1.57 3.85 7.27
C THR A 149 1.41 2.46 6.66
N PRO A 150 0.20 2.05 6.21
CA PRO A 150 0.06 0.78 5.51
C PRO A 150 0.94 0.80 4.25
N SER A 151 1.56 -0.33 3.91
CA SER A 151 2.25 -0.47 2.63
C SER A 151 1.28 -0.10 1.50
N PRO A 152 1.70 0.66 0.47
CA PRO A 152 0.82 1.01 -0.63
C PRO A 152 0.25 -0.26 -1.26
N THR A 153 -1.03 -0.22 -1.57
CA THR A 153 -1.83 -1.32 -2.12
C THR A 153 -1.84 -1.31 -3.65
N GLY A 154 -1.56 -0.17 -4.27
CA GLY A 154 -1.79 0.08 -5.69
C GLY A 154 -3.20 0.57 -5.99
N LEU A 155 -4.09 0.64 -4.99
CA LEU A 155 -5.49 1.08 -5.12
C LEU A 155 -5.67 2.58 -4.82
N GLU A 156 -4.59 3.30 -4.52
CA GLU A 156 -4.64 4.73 -4.10
C GLU A 156 -5.17 5.67 -5.20
N ASN A 157 -5.20 5.21 -6.46
CA ASN A 157 -5.75 5.93 -7.61
C ASN A 157 -6.87 5.12 -8.30
N MET A 158 -7.51 4.19 -7.59
CA MET A 158 -8.60 3.38 -8.15
C MET A 158 -9.81 4.27 -8.49
N PRO A 159 -10.38 4.16 -9.71
CA PRO A 159 -11.55 4.92 -10.10
C PRO A 159 -12.78 4.51 -9.27
N GLU A 160 -13.69 5.46 -9.04
CA GLU A 160 -15.01 5.11 -8.50
C GLU A 160 -15.92 4.63 -9.64
N PHE A 161 -16.68 3.55 -9.38
CA PHE A 161 -17.61 2.98 -10.36
C PHE A 161 -18.55 4.06 -10.93
N SER A 162 -18.88 3.96 -12.22
CA SER A 162 -19.64 4.95 -13.00
C SER A 162 -19.06 6.37 -13.14
N LYS A 163 -18.28 6.90 -12.17
CA LYS A 163 -17.84 8.32 -12.17
C LYS A 163 -16.60 8.60 -13.01
N SER A 164 -15.51 7.85 -12.81
CA SER A 164 -14.20 8.21 -13.37
C SER A 164 -14.05 8.00 -14.88
N LEU A 165 -15.04 7.41 -15.55
CA LEU A 165 -15.10 7.29 -17.02
C LEU A 165 -15.16 8.65 -17.74
N GLY A 166 -15.49 9.72 -17.01
CA GLY A 166 -15.70 11.05 -17.56
C GLY A 166 -17.01 11.15 -18.35
N CYS A 167 -17.02 12.04 -19.33
CA CYS A 167 -18.15 12.23 -20.26
C CYS A 167 -19.50 12.47 -19.57
N GLU A 168 -19.49 13.29 -18.51
CA GLU A 168 -20.67 13.68 -17.73
C GLU A 168 -21.63 14.60 -18.52
N GLN A 169 -21.08 15.41 -19.43
CA GLN A 169 -21.81 16.42 -20.20
C GLN A 169 -22.28 15.86 -21.56
N VAL A 170 -23.17 14.85 -21.50
CA VAL A 170 -23.69 14.11 -22.67
C VAL A 170 -25.21 14.31 -22.84
N PRO A 171 -25.66 15.48 -23.37
CA PRO A 171 -27.07 15.83 -23.43
C PRO A 171 -27.90 15.08 -24.49
N TYR A 172 -27.27 14.50 -25.52
CA TYR A 172 -27.97 13.77 -26.57
C TYR A 172 -28.17 12.31 -26.16
N LEU A 173 -29.37 11.77 -26.37
CA LEU A 173 -29.74 10.40 -26.01
C LEU A 173 -30.02 9.57 -27.27
N TYR A 174 -29.57 8.32 -27.28
CA TYR A 174 -30.03 7.34 -28.26
C TYR A 174 -31.51 6.99 -28.00
N GLU A 175 -32.21 6.61 -29.06
CA GLU A 175 -33.66 6.35 -29.16
C GLU A 175 -34.40 6.07 -27.84
N ASN A 176 -35.09 7.10 -27.32
CA ASN A 176 -35.97 7.02 -26.13
C ASN A 176 -35.30 6.45 -24.85
N ASP A 177 -34.03 6.79 -24.63
CA ASP A 177 -33.26 6.67 -23.38
C ASP A 177 -32.89 5.26 -22.89
N ILE A 178 -33.72 4.23 -23.14
CA ILE A 178 -33.45 2.84 -22.74
C ILE A 178 -33.86 1.86 -23.84
N PHE A 179 -32.89 1.33 -24.57
CA PHE A 179 -33.06 0.11 -25.37
C PHE A 179 -33.28 -1.09 -24.44
N LYS A 180 -34.21 -1.99 -24.79
CA LYS A 180 -34.52 -3.20 -24.02
C LYS A 180 -34.50 -4.44 -24.92
N GLY A 181 -33.41 -5.19 -24.85
CA GLY A 181 -33.32 -6.53 -25.42
C GLY A 181 -33.95 -7.55 -24.48
N VAL A 182 -34.79 -8.44 -25.03
CA VAL A 182 -35.32 -9.62 -24.33
C VAL A 182 -34.89 -10.84 -25.14
N LEU A 183 -34.20 -11.78 -24.49
CA LEU A 183 -33.62 -12.95 -25.15
C LEU A 183 -34.39 -14.20 -24.71
N PRO A 184 -34.73 -15.12 -25.63
CA PRO A 184 -35.62 -16.24 -25.33
C PRO A 184 -34.96 -17.29 -24.43
N THR A 185 -35.78 -17.97 -23.62
CA THR A 185 -35.36 -18.89 -22.55
C THR A 185 -34.51 -20.08 -22.99
N ASN A 186 -34.48 -20.39 -24.28
CA ASN A 186 -33.73 -21.53 -24.83
C ASN A 186 -32.24 -21.23 -25.09
N GLN A 187 -31.77 -20.02 -24.80
CA GLN A 187 -30.36 -19.64 -24.95
C GLN A 187 -29.64 -19.86 -23.62
N THR A 188 -28.75 -20.87 -23.57
CA THR A 188 -27.95 -21.18 -22.39
C THR A 188 -26.70 -20.31 -22.27
N THR A 189 -26.30 -19.64 -23.36
CA THR A 189 -25.06 -18.86 -23.45
C THR A 189 -25.35 -17.43 -23.91
N LEU A 190 -24.82 -16.44 -23.17
CA LEU A 190 -24.83 -15.02 -23.56
C LEU A 190 -23.41 -14.53 -23.86
N VAL A 191 -23.22 -13.92 -25.03
CA VAL A 191 -21.99 -13.20 -25.40
C VAL A 191 -22.31 -11.72 -25.56
N LEU A 192 -21.70 -10.87 -24.74
CA LEU A 192 -21.78 -9.40 -24.82
C LEU A 192 -20.46 -8.83 -25.36
N ASP A 193 -20.48 -8.38 -26.61
CA ASP A 193 -19.31 -7.85 -27.33
C ASP A 193 -19.38 -6.31 -27.42
N ILE A 194 -18.49 -5.61 -26.72
CA ILE A 194 -18.44 -4.13 -26.68
C ILE A 194 -17.19 -3.64 -27.41
N SER A 195 -17.35 -2.68 -28.33
CA SER A 195 -16.22 -2.12 -29.08
C SER A 195 -16.38 -0.66 -29.52
N GLY A 196 -15.26 -0.06 -29.93
CA GLY A 196 -15.16 1.35 -30.33
C GLY A 196 -14.56 2.25 -29.24
N ALA A 197 -14.67 3.56 -29.40
CA ALA A 197 -14.08 4.55 -28.49
C ALA A 197 -15.04 5.08 -27.42
N GLY A 198 -16.28 4.60 -27.36
CA GLY A 198 -17.18 4.91 -26.26
C GLY A 198 -16.63 4.42 -24.91
N VAL A 199 -17.05 5.07 -23.83
CA VAL A 199 -16.77 4.68 -22.44
C VAL A 199 -18.06 4.19 -21.79
N GLY A 200 -18.00 3.31 -20.77
CA GLY A 200 -19.27 2.91 -20.17
C GLY A 200 -19.24 1.96 -18.98
N THR A 201 -20.44 1.67 -18.48
CA THR A 201 -20.67 0.73 -17.39
C THR A 201 -21.43 -0.52 -17.84
N VAL A 202 -21.15 -1.64 -17.17
CA VAL A 202 -21.96 -2.86 -17.23
C VAL A 202 -22.27 -3.29 -15.80
N LEU A 203 -23.55 -3.29 -15.43
CA LEU A 203 -24.06 -3.83 -14.16
C LEU A 203 -24.67 -5.22 -14.42
N LEU A 204 -24.18 -6.22 -13.70
CA LEU A 204 -24.70 -7.59 -13.74
C LEU A 204 -25.58 -7.82 -12.51
N THR A 205 -26.83 -8.19 -12.71
CA THR A 205 -27.81 -8.41 -11.63
C THR A 205 -28.68 -9.64 -11.92
N SER A 206 -29.31 -10.23 -10.92
CA SER A 206 -30.15 -11.43 -11.08
C SER A 206 -31.55 -11.11 -11.63
N SER A 207 -32.25 -12.14 -12.10
CA SER A 207 -33.60 -12.06 -12.66
C SER A 207 -34.47 -13.23 -12.19
N ASP A 208 -35.64 -12.92 -11.61
CA ASP A 208 -36.69 -13.90 -11.35
C ASP A 208 -37.46 -14.31 -12.62
N ALA A 209 -37.31 -13.54 -13.71
CA ALA A 209 -37.86 -13.88 -15.02
C ALA A 209 -36.90 -14.79 -15.78
N GLU A 210 -37.45 -15.80 -16.48
CA GLU A 210 -36.68 -16.81 -17.23
C GLU A 210 -35.91 -16.23 -18.43
N GLU A 211 -36.39 -15.10 -18.98
CA GLU A 211 -35.80 -14.38 -20.11
C GLU A 211 -34.63 -13.51 -19.64
N ILE A 212 -33.53 -13.50 -20.39
CA ILE A 212 -32.44 -12.55 -20.18
C ILE A 212 -32.90 -11.16 -20.62
N LYS A 213 -32.71 -10.12 -19.79
CA LYS A 213 -33.12 -8.75 -20.10
C LYS A 213 -31.92 -7.81 -20.09
N ILE A 214 -31.66 -7.17 -21.21
CA ILE A 214 -30.56 -6.21 -21.38
C ILE A 214 -31.16 -4.82 -21.53
N SER A 215 -31.04 -3.99 -20.50
CA SER A 215 -31.39 -2.57 -20.56
C SER A 215 -30.13 -1.76 -20.86
N MET A 216 -30.17 -0.92 -21.89
CA MET A 216 -29.00 -0.15 -22.34
C MET A 216 -29.39 1.30 -22.62
N SER A 217 -28.70 2.24 -21.96
CA SER A 217 -28.78 3.67 -22.26
C SER A 217 -27.49 4.11 -22.95
N ILE A 218 -27.60 4.92 -24.00
CA ILE A 218 -26.44 5.47 -24.74
C ILE A 218 -26.63 6.97 -24.88
N LYS A 219 -25.59 7.73 -24.56
CA LYS A 219 -25.61 9.19 -24.44
C LYS A 219 -24.36 9.79 -25.08
N SER A 220 -24.46 10.97 -25.68
CA SER A 220 -23.35 11.63 -26.38
C SER A 220 -23.37 13.15 -26.22
N ASN A 221 -22.23 13.79 -26.45
CA ASN A 221 -22.12 15.25 -26.61
C ASN A 221 -22.14 15.72 -28.07
N GLU A 222 -22.18 14.79 -29.03
CA GLU A 222 -22.44 15.05 -30.44
C GLU A 222 -23.56 14.12 -30.93
N GLU A 223 -24.64 14.68 -31.48
CA GLU A 223 -25.79 13.94 -32.01
C GLU A 223 -25.37 12.99 -33.15
N GLY A 224 -24.55 13.46 -34.09
CA GLY A 224 -23.97 12.66 -35.18
C GLY A 224 -22.91 11.62 -34.78
N LEU A 225 -22.74 11.33 -33.49
CA LEU A 225 -22.12 10.08 -33.01
C LEU A 225 -23.15 8.98 -32.79
N LEU A 226 -24.37 9.33 -32.38
CA LEU A 226 -25.44 8.38 -32.06
C LEU A 226 -25.92 7.65 -33.32
N GLU A 227 -26.03 8.36 -34.45
CA GLU A 227 -26.30 7.79 -35.78
C GLU A 227 -25.29 6.72 -36.23
N LYS A 228 -24.09 6.67 -35.62
CA LYS A 228 -23.01 5.75 -35.95
C LYS A 228 -22.88 4.60 -34.95
N VAL A 229 -23.75 4.54 -33.95
CA VAL A 229 -23.84 3.40 -33.03
C VAL A 229 -24.51 2.24 -33.76
N MET A 230 -23.82 1.11 -33.82
CA MET A 230 -24.38 -0.14 -34.32
C MET A 230 -24.62 -1.07 -33.14
N PHE A 231 -25.89 -1.30 -32.83
CA PHE A 231 -26.33 -2.43 -32.00
C PHE A 231 -26.74 -3.58 -32.91
N SER A 232 -26.25 -4.78 -32.65
CA SER A 232 -26.66 -6.00 -33.37
C SER A 232 -26.84 -7.16 -32.42
N GLN A 233 -28.01 -7.79 -32.48
CA GLN A 233 -28.34 -9.03 -31.79
C GLN A 233 -28.36 -10.18 -32.80
N ARG A 234 -27.74 -11.31 -32.45
CA ARG A 234 -27.73 -12.54 -33.25
C ARG A 234 -27.74 -13.76 -32.32
N GLY A 235 -28.86 -14.48 -32.33
CA GLY A 235 -28.91 -15.85 -31.83
C GLY A 235 -28.31 -16.84 -32.82
N ASP A 236 -27.58 -17.83 -32.31
CA ASP A 236 -27.25 -19.05 -33.03
C ASP A 236 -28.02 -20.23 -32.40
N PRO A 237 -28.96 -20.87 -33.13
CA PRO A 237 -29.83 -21.90 -32.59
C PRO A 237 -29.16 -23.28 -32.46
N GLU A 238 -28.01 -23.50 -33.11
CA GLU A 238 -27.27 -24.76 -32.99
C GLU A 238 -26.46 -24.78 -31.68
N ASP A 239 -25.76 -23.69 -31.37
CA ASP A 239 -24.93 -23.52 -30.16
C ASP A 239 -25.70 -22.94 -28.95
N GLN A 240 -27.02 -22.73 -29.04
CA GLN A 240 -27.88 -22.10 -28.01
C GLN A 240 -27.27 -20.79 -27.42
N THR A 241 -26.67 -20.01 -28.32
CA THR A 241 -25.80 -18.88 -27.99
C THR A 241 -26.37 -17.59 -28.55
N GLU A 242 -26.69 -16.63 -27.68
CA GLU A 242 -27.10 -15.29 -28.08
C GLU A 242 -25.90 -14.34 -28.04
N THR A 243 -25.53 -13.76 -29.18
CA THR A 243 -24.50 -12.72 -29.27
C THR A 243 -25.14 -11.35 -29.39
N VAL A 244 -24.80 -10.46 -28.48
CA VAL A 244 -25.23 -9.07 -28.41
C VAL A 244 -24.01 -8.18 -28.55
N SER A 245 -23.93 -7.44 -29.66
CA SER A 245 -22.77 -6.59 -29.97
C SER A 245 -23.15 -5.11 -29.95
N LEU A 246 -22.42 -4.32 -29.16
CA LEU A 246 -22.44 -2.86 -29.16
C LEU A 246 -21.16 -2.33 -29.81
N THR A 247 -21.29 -1.73 -30.98
CA THR A 247 -20.19 -1.06 -31.68
C THR A 247 -20.40 0.45 -31.68
N THR A 248 -19.47 1.15 -31.04
CA THR A 248 -19.43 2.62 -30.96
C THR A 248 -18.44 3.18 -31.99
N PRO A 249 -18.65 4.39 -32.53
CA PRO A 249 -17.67 5.05 -33.39
C PRO A 249 -16.31 5.23 -32.69
N SER A 250 -15.22 5.15 -33.45
CA SER A 250 -13.85 5.33 -32.95
C SER A 250 -13.38 6.78 -32.88
N SER A 251 -14.10 7.71 -33.52
CA SER A 251 -13.82 9.14 -33.54
C SER A 251 -15.08 9.96 -33.84
N GLY A 252 -15.15 11.16 -33.30
CA GLY A 252 -16.22 12.13 -33.58
C GLY A 252 -15.78 13.31 -34.44
N SER A 253 -16.56 14.38 -34.38
CA SER A 253 -16.39 15.59 -35.19
C SER A 253 -15.47 16.62 -34.53
N SER A 254 -15.31 16.54 -33.20
CA SER A 254 -14.40 17.36 -32.40
C SER A 254 -13.45 16.53 -31.54
N ASP A 255 -12.33 17.13 -31.12
CA ASP A 255 -11.37 16.52 -30.16
C ASP A 255 -11.96 16.29 -28.75
N LYS A 256 -13.20 16.74 -28.51
CA LYS A 256 -13.96 16.58 -27.26
C LYS A 256 -15.12 15.60 -27.40
N ALA A 257 -15.31 15.02 -28.57
CA ALA A 257 -16.38 14.09 -28.85
C ALA A 257 -16.31 12.89 -27.89
N CYS A 258 -17.41 12.60 -27.20
CA CYS A 258 -17.51 11.42 -26.36
C CYS A 258 -18.91 10.83 -26.40
N LEU A 259 -18.93 9.50 -26.34
CA LEU A 259 -20.12 8.69 -26.21
C LEU A 259 -19.98 7.83 -24.95
N ARG A 260 -21.02 7.86 -24.12
CA ARG A 260 -21.15 7.06 -22.91
C ARG A 260 -22.25 6.01 -23.10
N PHE A 261 -22.03 4.79 -22.63
CA PHE A 261 -23.07 3.78 -22.50
C PHE A 261 -23.16 3.25 -21.06
N ASP A 262 -24.37 2.91 -20.63
CA ASP A 262 -24.64 2.29 -19.34
C ASP A 262 -25.58 1.10 -19.58
N VAL A 263 -25.07 -0.11 -19.32
CA VAL A 263 -25.74 -1.39 -19.60
C VAL A 263 -26.09 -2.08 -18.29
N VAL A 264 -27.30 -2.62 -18.18
CA VAL A 264 -27.73 -3.50 -17.10
C VAL A 264 -28.18 -4.83 -17.70
N VAL A 265 -27.53 -5.92 -17.29
CA VAL A 265 -27.86 -7.29 -17.70
C VAL A 265 -28.54 -7.98 -16.52
N HIS A 266 -29.81 -8.32 -16.69
CA HIS A 266 -30.59 -9.13 -15.77
C HIS A 266 -30.45 -10.61 -16.17
N ILE A 267 -29.75 -11.37 -15.33
CA ILE A 267 -29.32 -12.75 -15.57
C ILE A 267 -30.33 -13.72 -14.94
N PRO A 268 -31.01 -14.57 -15.74
CA PRO A 268 -31.93 -15.58 -15.22
C PRO A 268 -31.15 -16.78 -14.67
N ALA A 269 -31.77 -17.53 -13.75
CA ALA A 269 -31.20 -18.78 -13.21
C ALA A 269 -31.07 -19.91 -14.25
N SER A 270 -31.58 -19.72 -15.46
CA SER A 270 -31.43 -20.62 -16.63
C SER A 270 -30.16 -20.36 -17.45
N LEU A 271 -29.47 -19.22 -17.25
CA LEU A 271 -28.24 -18.93 -17.98
C LEU A 271 -27.12 -19.84 -17.47
N ASN A 272 -26.45 -20.55 -18.39
CA ASN A 272 -25.36 -21.46 -18.06
C ASN A 272 -23.97 -20.84 -18.27
N MET A 273 -23.85 -19.96 -19.28
CA MET A 273 -22.58 -19.35 -19.66
C MET A 273 -22.73 -17.85 -19.94
N LEU A 274 -21.81 -17.04 -19.39
CA LEU A 274 -21.74 -15.60 -19.64
C LEU A 274 -20.34 -15.20 -20.12
N ALA A 275 -20.26 -14.62 -21.31
CA ALA A 275 -19.04 -14.03 -21.86
C ALA A 275 -19.22 -12.52 -22.09
N ILE A 276 -18.29 -11.71 -21.59
CA ILE A 276 -18.27 -10.26 -21.81
C ILE A 276 -16.89 -9.87 -22.34
N THR A 277 -16.82 -9.43 -23.59
CA THR A 277 -15.60 -8.86 -24.18
C THR A 277 -15.78 -7.37 -24.36
N SER A 278 -14.82 -6.56 -23.87
CA SER A 278 -14.77 -5.14 -24.21
C SER A 278 -13.44 -4.76 -24.85
N LYS A 279 -13.48 -4.08 -26.00
CA LYS A 279 -12.34 -3.32 -26.55
C LYS A 279 -12.34 -1.85 -26.10
N SER A 280 -13.48 -1.40 -25.55
CA SER A 280 -13.72 -0.06 -25.00
C SER A 280 -13.28 0.04 -23.53
N VAL A 281 -13.14 1.27 -23.00
CA VAL A 281 -12.90 1.48 -21.57
C VAL A 281 -14.21 1.24 -20.81
N VAL A 282 -14.24 0.22 -19.95
CA VAL A 282 -15.48 -0.22 -19.27
C VAL A 282 -15.28 -0.47 -17.78
N HIS A 283 -16.24 -0.01 -16.99
CA HIS A 283 -16.44 -0.42 -15.61
C HIS A 283 -17.49 -1.55 -15.54
N VAL A 284 -17.12 -2.75 -15.09
CA VAL A 284 -18.04 -3.88 -14.85
C VAL A 284 -18.20 -4.11 -13.34
N LYS A 285 -19.44 -4.19 -12.86
CA LYS A 285 -19.77 -4.50 -11.46
C LYS A 285 -20.92 -5.50 -11.37
N TYR A 286 -20.92 -6.32 -10.32
CA TYR A 286 -22.05 -7.13 -9.90
C TYR A 286 -22.88 -6.38 -8.84
N ASP A 287 -24.19 -6.50 -8.93
CA ASP A 287 -25.10 -6.03 -7.88
C ASP A 287 -24.82 -6.76 -6.56
N GLU A 288 -24.86 -6.03 -5.44
CA GLU A 288 -24.54 -6.56 -4.10
C GLU A 288 -25.68 -7.41 -3.51
N LEU A 289 -26.80 -7.56 -4.23
CA LEU A 289 -27.90 -8.47 -3.89
C LEU A 289 -28.07 -9.59 -4.93
N ALA A 290 -27.32 -9.59 -6.03
CA ALA A 290 -27.46 -10.59 -7.07
C ALA A 290 -26.76 -11.90 -6.70
N ALA A 291 -27.55 -12.97 -6.62
CA ALA A 291 -27.07 -14.34 -6.55
C ALA A 291 -27.52 -15.08 -7.82
N PHE A 292 -26.58 -15.68 -8.54
CA PHE A 292 -26.83 -16.54 -9.68
C PHE A 292 -25.67 -17.52 -9.86
N SER A 293 -25.98 -18.69 -10.43
CA SER A 293 -25.02 -19.77 -10.66
C SER A 293 -24.75 -19.89 -12.17
N LEU A 294 -23.50 -20.11 -12.57
CA LEU A 294 -23.10 -20.38 -13.97
C LEU A 294 -22.11 -21.55 -14.03
N SER A 295 -22.10 -22.31 -15.13
CA SER A 295 -20.96 -23.19 -15.44
C SER A 295 -19.73 -22.38 -15.84
N ASP A 296 -19.91 -21.37 -16.69
CA ASP A 296 -18.80 -20.57 -17.23
C ASP A 296 -19.04 -19.05 -17.14
N LEU A 297 -18.07 -18.34 -16.59
CA LEU A 297 -17.95 -16.89 -16.71
C LEU A 297 -16.65 -16.54 -17.43
N THR A 298 -16.73 -15.70 -18.46
CA THR A 298 -15.57 -15.04 -19.07
C THR A 298 -15.79 -13.52 -19.12
N ILE A 299 -14.83 -12.74 -18.61
CA ILE A 299 -14.79 -11.28 -18.80
C ILE A 299 -13.41 -10.87 -19.29
N ASP A 300 -13.29 -10.25 -20.46
CA ASP A 300 -12.02 -9.81 -21.07
C ASP A 300 -12.08 -8.34 -21.50
N LEU A 301 -11.55 -7.47 -20.63
CA LEU A 301 -11.43 -6.02 -20.82
C LEU A 301 -10.10 -5.71 -21.52
N LYS A 302 -10.15 -5.69 -22.85
CA LYS A 302 -9.03 -5.62 -23.80
C LYS A 302 -8.44 -4.21 -23.96
N SER A 303 -9.12 -3.18 -23.43
CA SER A 303 -8.62 -1.81 -23.43
C SER A 303 -7.37 -1.66 -22.54
N LEU A 304 -6.39 -0.90 -23.01
CA LEU A 304 -5.18 -0.53 -22.25
C LEU A 304 -5.37 0.76 -21.43
N GLY A 305 -6.57 1.35 -21.41
CA GLY A 305 -6.87 2.52 -20.59
C GLY A 305 -6.70 2.25 -19.09
N PRO A 306 -6.25 3.24 -18.28
CA PRO A 306 -6.10 3.07 -16.83
C PRO A 306 -7.45 3.03 -16.09
N ASP A 307 -8.55 3.32 -16.78
CA ASP A 307 -9.89 3.47 -16.22
C ASP A 307 -10.83 2.30 -16.59
N ASN A 308 -10.31 1.09 -16.88
CA ASN A 308 -11.15 -0.10 -16.73
C ASN A 308 -11.24 -0.48 -15.26
N LEU A 309 -12.39 -1.00 -14.85
CA LEU A 309 -12.64 -1.40 -13.46
C LEU A 309 -13.53 -2.65 -13.45
N LEU A 310 -13.02 -3.78 -12.98
CA LEU A 310 -13.81 -5.00 -12.81
C LEU A 310 -13.95 -5.28 -11.30
N LEU A 311 -15.20 -5.21 -10.81
CA LEU A 311 -15.57 -5.36 -9.40
C LEU A 311 -16.35 -6.66 -9.16
N PRO A 312 -15.70 -7.84 -9.10
CA PRO A 312 -16.39 -9.11 -8.86
C PRO A 312 -16.88 -9.24 -7.41
N SER A 313 -18.01 -9.94 -7.23
CA SER A 313 -18.59 -10.26 -5.91
C SER A 313 -18.48 -11.76 -5.58
N ARG A 314 -18.45 -12.07 -4.28
CA ARG A 314 -18.50 -13.44 -3.74
C ARG A 314 -19.86 -14.13 -3.95
N GLN A 315 -20.93 -13.37 -4.17
CA GLN A 315 -22.30 -13.91 -4.32
C GLN A 315 -22.55 -14.62 -5.67
N LEU A 316 -21.59 -14.52 -6.57
CA LEU A 316 -21.54 -15.24 -7.83
C LEU A 316 -20.95 -16.64 -7.60
N GLU A 317 -21.71 -17.68 -7.92
CA GLU A 317 -21.26 -19.08 -7.83
C GLU A 317 -20.97 -19.61 -9.24
N VAL A 318 -19.70 -19.88 -9.57
CA VAL A 318 -19.30 -20.24 -10.93
C VAL A 318 -18.42 -21.48 -10.95
N GLN A 319 -18.67 -22.44 -11.85
CA GLN A 319 -17.79 -23.61 -11.96
C GLN A 319 -16.41 -23.27 -12.56
N ARG A 320 -16.37 -22.48 -13.65
CA ARG A 320 -15.14 -22.00 -14.29
C ARG A 320 -15.18 -20.49 -14.54
N THR A 321 -14.30 -19.74 -13.87
CA THR A 321 -14.20 -18.27 -13.99
C THR A 321 -12.94 -17.89 -14.75
N LYS A 322 -13.05 -17.06 -15.81
CA LYS A 322 -11.94 -16.45 -16.53
C LYS A 322 -12.06 -14.92 -16.53
N LEU A 323 -11.22 -14.22 -15.76
CA LEU A 323 -11.17 -12.76 -15.72
C LEU A 323 -9.88 -12.23 -16.35
N ALA A 324 -10.00 -11.27 -17.26
CA ALA A 324 -8.89 -10.63 -17.95
C ALA A 324 -9.12 -9.11 -18.03
N VAL A 325 -8.14 -8.33 -17.58
CA VAL A 325 -8.15 -6.86 -17.56
C VAL A 325 -6.75 -6.37 -17.94
N ARG A 326 -6.63 -5.60 -19.03
CA ARG A 326 -5.30 -5.22 -19.55
C ARG A 326 -4.78 -3.90 -18.97
N GLY A 327 -5.59 -2.86 -18.93
CA GLY A 327 -5.31 -1.62 -18.18
C GLY A 327 -6.31 -1.41 -17.05
N GLY A 328 -5.95 -0.67 -16.00
CA GLY A 328 -6.85 -0.34 -14.89
C GLY A 328 -6.86 -1.36 -13.76
N TYR A 329 -8.04 -1.76 -13.30
CA TYR A 329 -8.20 -2.38 -11.97
C TYR A 329 -9.12 -3.61 -11.99
N LEU A 330 -8.73 -4.64 -11.23
CA LEU A 330 -9.51 -5.86 -10.95
C LEU A 330 -9.56 -6.07 -9.44
N VAL A 331 -10.66 -5.65 -8.79
CA VAL A 331 -10.71 -5.46 -7.33
C VAL A 331 -12.03 -5.98 -6.75
N GLY A 332 -11.97 -6.94 -5.82
CA GLY A 332 -13.19 -7.50 -5.22
C GLY A 332 -13.01 -8.91 -4.67
N SER A 333 -14.00 -9.76 -4.92
CA SER A 333 -13.97 -11.17 -4.52
C SER A 333 -14.52 -12.08 -5.62
N ILE A 334 -13.97 -13.29 -5.76
CA ILE A 334 -14.52 -14.34 -6.61
C ILE A 334 -14.78 -15.59 -5.78
N ALA A 335 -15.90 -16.27 -6.05
CA ALA A 335 -16.15 -17.63 -5.60
C ALA A 335 -16.21 -18.58 -6.81
N PHE A 336 -15.62 -19.77 -6.68
CA PHE A 336 -15.52 -20.72 -7.80
C PHE A 336 -15.49 -22.18 -7.35
N GLU A 337 -16.03 -23.09 -8.16
CA GLU A 337 -16.08 -24.53 -7.82
C GLU A 337 -14.89 -25.32 -8.39
N GLY A 338 -14.55 -25.16 -9.67
CA GLY A 338 -13.50 -25.92 -10.34
C GLY A 338 -12.24 -25.09 -10.57
N GLU A 339 -12.34 -24.10 -11.47
CA GLU A 339 -11.20 -23.34 -11.96
C GLU A 339 -11.44 -21.82 -11.93
N ALA A 340 -10.42 -21.06 -11.52
CA ALA A 340 -10.35 -19.61 -11.63
C ALA A 340 -9.06 -19.21 -12.37
N GLU A 341 -9.19 -18.67 -13.58
CA GLU A 341 -8.11 -18.08 -14.36
C GLU A 341 -8.18 -16.54 -14.33
N ILE A 342 -7.08 -15.88 -13.96
CA ILE A 342 -6.92 -14.43 -13.98
C ILE A 342 -5.80 -14.09 -14.97
N ASP A 343 -6.13 -13.68 -16.20
CA ASP A 343 -5.16 -13.37 -17.27
C ASP A 343 -5.07 -11.88 -17.60
N ASN A 344 -4.23 -11.20 -16.83
CA ASN A 344 -3.80 -9.81 -17.01
C ASN A 344 -2.39 -9.75 -17.64
N ALA A 345 -1.93 -10.80 -18.35
CA ALA A 345 -0.55 -10.91 -18.84
C ALA A 345 -0.15 -9.86 -19.88
N TYR A 346 -1.13 -9.37 -20.65
CA TYR A 346 -0.94 -8.46 -21.78
C TYR A 346 -1.08 -6.98 -21.42
N GLY A 347 -0.79 -6.60 -20.17
CA GLY A 347 -0.91 -5.21 -19.73
C GLY A 347 -0.37 -4.93 -18.33
N SER A 348 -0.96 -3.95 -17.65
CA SER A 348 -0.47 -3.38 -16.38
C SER A 348 -1.58 -3.17 -15.34
N ALA A 349 -2.67 -3.93 -15.42
CA ALA A 349 -3.78 -3.79 -14.48
C ALA A 349 -3.41 -4.19 -13.05
N THR A 350 -3.80 -3.37 -12.07
CA THR A 350 -3.67 -3.66 -10.64
C THR A 350 -4.77 -4.63 -10.21
N THR A 351 -4.38 -5.77 -9.65
CA THR A 351 -5.28 -6.83 -9.21
C THR A 351 -5.27 -6.92 -7.69
N ASN A 352 -6.44 -6.88 -7.04
CA ASN A 352 -6.61 -7.14 -5.61
C ASN A 352 -7.87 -7.99 -5.40
N LEU A 353 -7.70 -9.31 -5.32
CA LEU A 353 -8.82 -10.25 -5.24
C LEU A 353 -8.76 -11.13 -4.00
N LYS A 354 -9.89 -11.24 -3.31
CA LYS A 354 -10.12 -12.33 -2.35
C LYS A 354 -10.76 -13.51 -3.07
N VAL A 355 -10.13 -14.67 -2.97
CA VAL A 355 -10.46 -15.87 -3.75
C VAL A 355 -11.00 -16.95 -2.81
N PHE A 356 -12.20 -17.45 -3.13
CA PHE A 356 -12.89 -18.47 -2.34
C PHE A 356 -13.20 -19.70 -3.21
N PRO A 357 -12.58 -20.87 -2.98
CA PRO A 357 -13.14 -22.10 -3.50
C PRO A 357 -14.49 -22.37 -2.78
N LEU A 358 -15.49 -22.79 -3.55
CA LEU A 358 -16.75 -23.33 -3.04
C LEU A 358 -16.56 -24.80 -2.63
N ALA A 359 -17.50 -25.37 -1.88
CA ALA A 359 -17.52 -26.82 -1.62
C ALA A 359 -17.60 -27.61 -2.93
N ALA A 360 -16.88 -28.73 -3.03
CA ALA A 360 -17.00 -29.64 -4.17
C ALA A 360 -18.31 -30.45 -4.04
N PRO A 361 -19.17 -30.53 -5.07
CA PRO A 361 -20.46 -31.24 -4.97
C PRO A 361 -20.32 -32.72 -4.62
N ASP A 362 -19.45 -33.44 -5.36
CA ASP A 362 -19.35 -34.91 -5.31
C ASP A 362 -17.94 -35.46 -5.02
N ASN A 363 -16.88 -34.64 -5.06
CA ASN A 363 -15.52 -35.13 -4.84
C ASN A 363 -14.57 -34.12 -4.18
N LEU A 364 -14.23 -34.36 -2.90
CA LEU A 364 -13.25 -33.56 -2.13
C LEU A 364 -11.81 -33.73 -2.64
N GLU A 365 -11.49 -34.79 -3.40
CA GLU A 365 -10.18 -34.99 -4.03
C GLU A 365 -9.98 -34.12 -5.28
N MET A 366 -11.00 -33.42 -5.77
CA MET A 366 -10.85 -32.48 -6.89
C MET A 366 -10.30 -31.14 -6.39
N PRO A 367 -9.04 -30.76 -6.75
CA PRO A 367 -8.45 -29.52 -6.29
C PRO A 367 -9.15 -28.32 -6.90
N ALA A 368 -9.21 -27.24 -6.14
CA ALA A 368 -9.65 -25.94 -6.66
C ALA A 368 -8.46 -25.26 -7.36
N GLU A 369 -8.53 -25.13 -8.69
CA GLU A 369 -7.42 -24.63 -9.50
C GLU A 369 -7.46 -23.09 -9.64
N LEU A 370 -6.45 -22.41 -9.11
CA LEU A 370 -6.25 -20.96 -9.28
C LEU A 370 -5.04 -20.68 -10.18
N LYS A 371 -5.29 -20.19 -11.39
CA LYS A 371 -4.24 -19.84 -12.37
C LYS A 371 -4.19 -18.33 -12.52
N THR A 372 -3.04 -17.71 -12.29
CA THR A 372 -2.86 -16.27 -12.52
C THR A 372 -1.72 -16.00 -13.50
N ARG A 373 -1.96 -15.04 -14.39
CA ARG A 373 -1.03 -14.57 -15.39
C ARG A 373 -1.09 -13.05 -15.37
N THR A 374 0.00 -12.39 -14.99
CA THR A 374 0.03 -10.93 -14.80
C THR A 374 1.16 -10.31 -15.61
N GLY A 375 0.94 -9.12 -16.16
CA GLY A 375 1.96 -8.40 -16.90
C GLY A 375 2.91 -7.65 -15.96
N THR A 376 2.98 -6.32 -16.12
CA THR A 376 3.74 -5.42 -15.25
C THR A 376 2.92 -4.84 -14.10
N GLY A 377 1.61 -5.08 -14.08
CA GLY A 377 0.71 -4.66 -13.00
C GLY A 377 0.92 -5.47 -11.72
N ARG A 378 0.56 -4.89 -10.57
CA ARG A 378 0.61 -5.59 -9.29
C ARG A 378 -0.46 -6.68 -9.23
N LEU A 379 -0.09 -7.84 -8.69
CA LEU A 379 -1.02 -8.90 -8.29
C LEU A 379 -1.09 -8.97 -6.76
N ASP A 380 -2.29 -8.94 -6.21
CA ASP A 380 -2.56 -9.15 -4.79
C ASP A 380 -3.73 -10.15 -4.65
N ILE A 381 -3.44 -11.32 -4.06
CA ILE A 381 -4.38 -12.43 -3.89
C ILE A 381 -4.46 -12.80 -2.41
N ILE A 382 -5.68 -12.81 -1.88
CA ILE A 382 -6.00 -13.35 -0.57
C ILE A 382 -6.84 -14.61 -0.80
N TYR A 383 -6.21 -15.78 -0.74
CA TYR A 383 -6.91 -17.06 -0.78
C TYR A 383 -7.64 -17.28 0.56
N ALA A 384 -8.83 -17.87 0.53
CA ALA A 384 -9.61 -18.18 1.71
C ALA A 384 -10.39 -19.48 1.49
N ASN A 385 -9.92 -20.58 2.09
CA ASN A 385 -10.43 -21.95 1.90
C ASN A 385 -11.29 -22.39 3.11
N PRO A 386 -12.59 -22.06 3.19
CA PRO A 386 -13.42 -22.39 4.35
C PRO A 386 -13.62 -23.90 4.51
N ASP A 387 -13.72 -24.63 3.40
CA ASP A 387 -14.09 -26.04 3.35
C ASP A 387 -12.85 -26.97 3.26
N THR A 388 -11.65 -26.43 3.44
CA THR A 388 -10.36 -27.17 3.45
C THR A 388 -10.12 -28.06 2.21
N ARG A 389 -10.58 -27.62 1.04
CA ARG A 389 -10.34 -28.33 -0.24
C ARG A 389 -8.86 -28.32 -0.64
N LEU A 390 -8.47 -29.31 -1.44
CA LEU A 390 -7.13 -29.36 -2.03
C LEU A 390 -6.86 -28.13 -2.92
N ILE A 391 -5.66 -27.57 -2.79
CA ILE A 391 -5.25 -26.32 -3.44
C ILE A 391 -4.27 -26.60 -4.57
N SER A 392 -4.67 -26.22 -5.79
CA SER A 392 -3.81 -26.15 -6.97
C SER A 392 -3.64 -24.68 -7.35
N SER A 393 -2.42 -24.13 -7.31
CA SER A 393 -2.20 -22.70 -7.58
C SER A 393 -0.99 -22.46 -8.49
N SER A 394 -1.19 -21.77 -9.61
CA SER A 394 -0.16 -21.46 -10.60
C SER A 394 -0.11 -19.97 -10.89
N HIS A 395 0.81 -19.26 -10.24
CA HIS A 395 0.99 -17.82 -10.38
C HIS A 395 2.16 -17.48 -11.30
N THR A 396 1.90 -16.67 -12.33
CA THR A 396 2.90 -16.24 -13.30
C THR A 396 2.84 -14.72 -13.49
N SER A 397 4.00 -14.05 -13.51
CA SER A 397 4.12 -12.62 -13.78
C SER A 397 5.27 -12.34 -14.74
N SER A 398 5.12 -11.36 -15.64
CA SER A 398 6.18 -10.93 -16.55
C SER A 398 7.09 -9.83 -15.96
N GLY A 399 6.77 -9.32 -14.77
CA GLY A 399 7.60 -8.36 -14.05
C GLY A 399 6.90 -7.58 -12.93
N GLY A 400 5.56 -7.61 -12.86
CA GLY A 400 4.81 -7.01 -11.75
C GLY A 400 4.99 -7.78 -10.43
N ASP A 401 5.01 -7.04 -9.33
CA ASP A 401 5.10 -7.59 -7.97
C ASP A 401 3.87 -8.43 -7.62
N MET A 402 4.08 -9.57 -6.96
CA MET A 402 3.01 -10.47 -6.52
C MET A 402 2.94 -10.57 -5.00
N TYR A 403 1.74 -10.40 -4.44
CA TYR A 403 1.42 -10.51 -3.02
C TYR A 403 0.44 -11.66 -2.86
N LEU A 404 0.85 -12.76 -2.23
CA LEU A 404 0.13 -14.03 -2.23
C LEU A 404 -0.10 -14.49 -0.78
N THR A 405 -1.33 -14.32 -0.31
CA THR A 405 -1.73 -14.62 1.08
C THR A 405 -2.60 -15.86 1.13
N TYR A 406 -2.08 -16.90 1.77
CA TYR A 406 -2.71 -18.20 2.07
C TYR A 406 -2.75 -18.46 3.59
N ASN A 407 -2.63 -17.40 4.41
CA ASN A 407 -2.65 -17.49 5.86
C ASN A 407 -3.97 -18.08 6.38
N GLY A 408 -3.89 -19.18 7.14
CA GLY A 408 -5.04 -19.83 7.77
C GLY A 408 -5.93 -20.65 6.84
N VAL A 409 -5.52 -20.91 5.58
CA VAL A 409 -6.32 -21.69 4.60
C VAL A 409 -6.11 -23.21 4.68
N GLY A 410 -5.29 -23.68 5.62
CA GLY A 410 -4.96 -25.10 5.78
C GLY A 410 -3.96 -25.67 4.78
N TYR A 411 -3.33 -24.83 3.94
CA TYR A 411 -2.42 -25.26 2.87
C TYR A 411 -1.35 -26.24 3.37
N ASN A 412 -1.31 -27.44 2.79
CA ASN A 412 -0.44 -28.55 3.17
C ASN A 412 0.19 -29.21 1.95
N GLY A 413 1.46 -28.89 1.66
CA GLY A 413 2.19 -29.43 0.51
C GLY A 413 3.31 -28.54 -0.03
N ARG A 414 3.71 -28.75 -1.29
CA ARG A 414 4.96 -28.22 -1.88
C ARG A 414 4.78 -26.90 -2.62
N VAL A 415 5.81 -26.06 -2.59
CA VAL A 415 5.79 -24.70 -3.17
C VAL A 415 7.00 -24.45 -4.08
N ASP A 416 6.78 -24.53 -5.39
CA ASP A 416 7.77 -24.34 -6.45
C ASP A 416 7.90 -22.86 -6.83
N VAL A 417 8.83 -22.14 -6.18
CA VAL A 417 9.09 -20.70 -6.42
C VAL A 417 10.30 -20.45 -7.31
N GLN A 418 10.09 -19.76 -8.42
CA GLN A 418 11.16 -19.13 -9.21
C GLN A 418 10.83 -17.64 -9.36
N ALA A 419 11.41 -16.83 -8.49
CA ALA A 419 11.24 -15.37 -8.44
C ALA A 419 12.59 -14.66 -8.60
N GLY A 420 12.59 -13.41 -9.07
CA GLY A 420 13.80 -12.57 -9.08
C GLY A 420 14.25 -12.17 -7.67
N SER A 421 13.27 -11.96 -6.78
CA SER A 421 13.45 -11.91 -5.32
C SER A 421 12.13 -12.26 -4.63
N TYR A 422 12.16 -12.67 -3.36
CA TYR A 422 10.94 -12.99 -2.62
C TYR A 422 11.10 -12.79 -1.11
N ARG A 423 9.98 -12.81 -0.39
CA ARG A 423 9.88 -12.88 1.07
C ARG A 423 8.77 -13.85 1.45
N ALA A 424 9.00 -14.72 2.41
CA ALA A 424 8.04 -15.74 2.85
C ALA A 424 7.82 -15.79 4.37
N SER A 425 6.64 -16.22 4.81
CA SER A 425 6.36 -16.81 6.12
C SER A 425 5.73 -18.21 5.97
N GLY A 426 5.76 -19.02 7.03
CA GLY A 426 5.16 -20.37 7.08
C GLY A 426 5.91 -21.47 6.32
N LEU A 427 6.70 -21.11 5.31
CA LEU A 427 7.51 -22.04 4.51
C LEU A 427 8.64 -22.73 5.30
N GLN A 428 8.76 -24.04 5.07
CA GLN A 428 9.77 -24.95 5.57
C GLN A 428 10.71 -25.42 4.44
N GLY A 429 11.83 -26.06 4.81
CA GLY A 429 12.90 -26.41 3.87
C GLY A 429 13.78 -25.23 3.49
N SER A 430 14.77 -25.47 2.63
CA SER A 430 15.73 -24.46 2.18
C SER A 430 15.59 -24.16 0.70
N PHE A 431 15.48 -22.87 0.33
CA PHE A 431 15.57 -22.39 -1.05
C PHE A 431 17.02 -22.48 -1.60
N GLY A 432 17.54 -23.69 -1.70
CA GLY A 432 18.91 -23.97 -2.09
C GLY A 432 19.01 -24.58 -3.48
N ARG A 433 19.82 -23.98 -4.37
CA ARG A 433 20.50 -24.78 -5.39
C ARG A 433 21.47 -25.71 -4.67
N VAL A 434 21.04 -26.94 -4.39
CA VAL A 434 21.93 -28.01 -3.92
C VAL A 434 23.07 -28.14 -4.93
N GLY A 435 24.32 -28.10 -4.45
CA GLY A 435 25.52 -28.01 -5.29
C GLY A 435 25.91 -29.33 -5.98
N GLY A 436 24.93 -30.15 -6.35
CA GLY A 436 25.12 -31.48 -6.93
C GLY A 436 24.17 -31.73 -8.10
N SER A 437 24.22 -32.94 -8.65
CA SER A 437 23.42 -33.37 -9.81
C SER A 437 21.98 -33.79 -9.47
N GLU A 438 21.58 -33.71 -8.20
CA GLU A 438 20.23 -34.04 -7.75
C GLU A 438 19.29 -32.83 -7.83
N PRO A 439 17.99 -33.02 -8.12
CA PRO A 439 17.03 -31.93 -8.17
C PRO A 439 16.94 -31.25 -6.79
N ALA A 440 17.03 -29.93 -6.77
CA ALA A 440 16.88 -29.13 -5.56
C ALA A 440 15.53 -29.44 -4.89
N GLU A 441 15.57 -29.78 -3.60
CA GLU A 441 14.38 -30.06 -2.80
C GLU A 441 13.48 -28.81 -2.75
N LEU A 442 12.23 -28.98 -3.18
CA LEU A 442 11.24 -27.91 -3.14
C LEU A 442 10.84 -27.62 -1.68
N PRO A 443 10.76 -26.35 -1.26
CA PRO A 443 10.23 -26.01 0.05
C PRO A 443 8.73 -26.34 0.13
N TRP A 444 8.22 -26.46 1.36
CA TRP A 444 6.85 -26.91 1.61
C TRP A 444 6.24 -26.19 2.82
N VAL A 445 4.95 -26.37 3.04
CA VAL A 445 4.21 -25.89 4.21
C VAL A 445 3.44 -27.06 4.78
N GLY A 446 3.43 -27.23 6.11
CA GLY A 446 2.90 -28.44 6.73
C GLY A 446 3.80 -29.64 6.45
N ASP A 447 3.25 -30.65 5.79
CA ASP A 447 3.88 -31.90 5.39
C ASP A 447 4.49 -31.80 3.98
N LYS A 448 5.72 -32.31 3.82
CA LYS A 448 6.45 -32.29 2.54
C LYS A 448 5.77 -33.13 1.44
N GLU A 449 5.03 -34.17 1.83
CA GLU A 449 4.24 -35.02 0.93
C GLU A 449 2.74 -34.66 0.96
N GLY A 450 2.40 -33.47 1.48
CA GLY A 450 1.04 -32.95 1.43
C GLY A 450 0.52 -32.75 0.00
N PRO A 451 -0.80 -32.90 -0.24
CA PRO A 451 -1.41 -32.93 -1.57
C PRO A 451 -1.43 -31.57 -2.29
N ASP A 452 -1.31 -30.46 -1.57
CA ASP A 452 -1.40 -29.12 -2.16
C ASP A 452 -0.14 -28.78 -2.96
N HIS A 453 -0.34 -28.04 -4.05
CA HIS A 453 0.76 -27.65 -4.92
C HIS A 453 0.62 -26.22 -5.44
N MET A 454 1.68 -25.45 -5.22
CA MET A 454 1.78 -24.06 -5.64
C MET A 454 3.01 -23.85 -6.50
N LYS A 455 2.83 -23.21 -7.65
CA LYS A 455 3.87 -22.92 -8.63
C LYS A 455 3.91 -21.42 -8.90
N ILE A 456 5.08 -20.82 -8.76
CA ILE A 456 5.26 -19.37 -8.87
C ILE A 456 6.40 -19.08 -9.84
N ARG A 457 6.15 -18.24 -10.85
CA ARG A 457 7.13 -17.81 -11.87
C ARG A 457 7.09 -16.29 -12.09
N THR A 458 8.16 -15.58 -11.76
CA THR A 458 8.30 -14.14 -12.09
C THR A 458 9.78 -13.72 -12.16
N PRO A 459 10.14 -12.71 -12.97
CA PRO A 459 11.40 -11.99 -12.82
C PRO A 459 11.34 -10.89 -11.73
N GLY A 460 10.16 -10.55 -11.22
CA GLY A 460 9.92 -9.52 -10.20
C GLY A 460 10.04 -10.01 -8.75
N TRP A 461 9.41 -9.28 -7.82
CA TRP A 461 9.34 -9.62 -6.40
C TRP A 461 8.07 -10.41 -6.04
N VAL A 462 8.16 -11.29 -5.04
CA VAL A 462 7.02 -12.06 -4.49
C VAL A 462 6.97 -12.00 -2.96
N GLY A 463 5.82 -11.63 -2.41
CA GLY A 463 5.46 -11.84 -1.00
C GLY A 463 4.59 -13.09 -0.85
N LEU A 464 4.98 -13.98 0.07
CA LEU A 464 4.27 -15.22 0.40
C LEU A 464 3.94 -15.25 1.89
N TRP A 465 2.68 -15.48 2.21
CA TRP A 465 2.21 -15.59 3.59
C TRP A 465 1.30 -16.80 3.76
N PHE A 466 1.87 -17.86 4.32
CA PHE A 466 1.15 -19.00 4.90
C PHE A 466 1.09 -18.84 6.43
#